data_AF-K0VG52-F1
#
_entry.id   AF-K0VG52-F1
#
_cell.length_a   1.000
_cell.length_b   1.000
_cell.length_c   1.000
_cell.angle_alpha   90.00
_cell.angle_beta   90.00
_cell.angle_gamma   90.00
#
_symmetry.space_group_name_H-M   'P 1'
#
loop_
_entity.id
_entity.type
_entity.pdbx_description
1 polymer ?
#
loop_
_entity_poly.entity_id
_entity_poly.type
_entity_poly.pdbx_seq_one_letter_code
_entity_poly.pdbx_strand_id
1 'polypeptide(L)'
;MNIYRTNRPFVKLFNAADATDATEVLGIGFSRFVGDGTVENGRLKVTREGETDPTWWIDQGSLTVLTADEVKIEFPPISDLEFYEDSALAARALSGFLDAGGMNVEYLLLLAWAESGWTNTDAQGRDGADADLAGPIGPYRFDPDVWSSLLKDKDYQEVLRGFADADRIKPQAQCFFAAALANRLQRALKSKISNLDPPAWLLRLGHRIGKDAAVRFAQLDDGDAVSKTVDDVRAVSAATVNANPKLFPSKSDTKKSDVVAAIKAEFESGKRAVVKRLTDLVQLSSVDGMINGGSPDIRPGVLGFLDFIGRYEAAGNYNAVVDRIKNENNPRLVAMSIAQVQAYQATLHGRDACGKYQIIMGTLGGNVAPSGLTQERLFDPEAQDQIGFHLLMTVRGGEAFLKSDRSDAQFKKFALAVAQEWAAMPVLEAMTGHRGVQLQRGDSYYSGTAGNKALTSADAFEAAIRKFMAEA
;
A
#
# COMPACT_ATOMS: atom_id res chain seq x y z
N MET A 1 7.46 39.02 16.37
CA MET A 1 8.30 37.86 16.01
C MET A 1 7.77 37.31 14.71
N ASN A 2 8.60 37.23 13.69
CA ASN A 2 8.23 36.66 12.38
C ASN A 2 8.75 35.23 12.31
N ILE A 3 8.03 34.35 11.60
CA ILE A 3 8.47 32.99 11.32
C ILE A 3 9.09 32.96 9.93
N TYR A 4 10.24 32.30 9.83
CA TYR A 4 11.05 32.22 8.63
C TYR A 4 11.30 30.76 8.24
N ARG A 5 11.46 30.51 6.94
CA ARG A 5 11.98 29.25 6.38
C ARG A 5 13.23 29.49 5.55
N THR A 6 14.00 28.44 5.29
CA THR A 6 15.17 28.47 4.40
C THR A 6 14.78 28.60 2.92
N ASN A 7 15.50 29.43 2.17
CA ASN A 7 15.29 29.67 0.72
C ASN A 7 16.29 28.95 -0.18
N ARG A 8 17.28 28.31 0.44
CA ARG A 8 18.38 27.67 -0.26
C ARG A 8 18.44 26.20 0.15
N PRO A 9 18.94 25.32 -0.74
CA PRO A 9 19.14 23.91 -0.41
C PRO A 9 20.09 23.70 0.76
N PHE A 10 20.93 24.70 1.04
CA PHE A 10 21.83 24.74 2.19
C PHE A 10 21.82 26.12 2.82
N VAL A 11 21.73 26.18 4.15
CA VAL A 11 21.75 27.43 4.93
C VAL A 11 22.82 27.33 6.01
N LYS A 12 23.65 28.36 6.11
CA LYS A 12 24.71 28.47 7.11
C LYS A 12 24.15 29.09 8.39
N LEU A 13 24.49 28.49 9.52
CA LEU A 13 24.19 28.96 10.86
C LEU A 13 25.48 29.46 11.51
N PHE A 14 25.44 30.67 12.04
CA PHE A 14 26.57 31.32 12.70
C PHE A 14 26.25 31.54 14.18
N ASN A 15 27.25 31.42 15.06
CA ASN A 15 27.10 31.69 16.49
C ASN A 15 27.16 33.19 16.85
N ALA A 16 27.63 34.04 15.93
CA ALA A 16 27.68 35.49 16.08
C ALA A 16 27.43 36.20 14.72
N ALA A 17 26.98 37.46 14.76
CA ALA A 17 26.66 38.23 13.55
C ALA A 17 27.88 38.46 12.66
N ASP A 18 29.07 38.62 13.24
CA ASP A 18 30.35 38.90 12.59
C ASP A 18 31.23 37.67 12.35
N ALA A 19 30.77 36.47 12.71
CA ALA A 19 31.53 35.23 12.53
C ALA A 19 31.87 34.99 11.04
N THR A 20 33.14 34.66 10.77
CA THR A 20 33.64 34.36 9.42
C THR A 20 33.24 32.96 8.94
N ASP A 21 33.19 32.00 9.87
CA ASP A 21 32.92 30.60 9.60
C ASP A 21 31.56 30.18 10.16
N ALA A 22 30.86 29.32 9.42
CA ALA A 22 29.60 28.76 9.87
C ALA A 22 29.85 27.66 10.91
N THR A 23 29.08 27.68 11.99
CA THR A 23 29.10 26.65 13.02
C THR A 23 28.39 25.38 12.53
N GLU A 24 27.31 25.55 11.76
CA GLU A 24 26.50 24.46 11.21
C GLU A 24 26.04 24.82 9.80
N VAL A 25 25.89 23.81 8.94
CA VAL A 25 25.29 23.96 7.60
C VAL A 25 24.11 23.00 7.50
N LEU A 26 22.94 23.57 7.29
CA LEU A 26 21.71 22.81 7.11
C LEU A 26 21.66 22.20 5.72
N GLY A 27 21.24 20.93 5.66
CA GLY A 27 20.99 20.21 4.41
C GLY A 27 19.60 20.48 3.82
N ILE A 28 19.25 19.67 2.82
CA ILE A 28 17.98 19.72 2.10
C ILE A 28 16.84 19.38 3.08
N GLY A 29 15.88 20.30 3.28
CA GLY A 29 14.73 20.11 4.17
C GLY A 29 14.07 21.44 4.57
N PHE A 30 12.99 21.38 5.36
CA PHE A 30 12.31 22.55 5.91
C PHE A 30 12.76 22.77 7.36
N SER A 31 13.55 23.81 7.62
CA SER A 31 13.80 24.32 8.98
C SER A 31 13.05 25.62 9.19
N ARG A 32 12.31 25.73 10.29
CA ARG A 32 11.62 26.94 10.70
C ARG A 32 12.41 27.68 11.77
N PHE A 33 12.34 28.99 11.70
CA PHE A 33 13.04 29.90 12.58
C PHE A 33 12.09 30.99 13.05
N VAL A 34 12.25 31.42 14.30
CA VAL A 34 11.55 32.58 14.84
C VAL A 34 12.58 33.70 15.00
N GLY A 35 12.39 34.79 14.24
CA GLY A 35 13.28 35.94 14.32
C GLY A 35 12.81 36.93 15.40
N ASP A 36 13.72 37.35 16.26
CA ASP A 36 13.46 38.39 17.27
C ASP A 36 13.41 39.81 16.68
N GLY A 37 13.83 39.95 15.42
CA GLY A 37 13.85 41.21 14.66
C GLY A 37 15.23 41.89 14.62
N THR A 38 16.22 41.38 15.34
CA THR A 38 17.59 41.91 15.37
C THR A 38 18.34 41.52 14.10
N VAL A 39 18.85 42.51 13.37
CA VAL A 39 19.67 42.30 12.16
C VAL A 39 21.01 43.01 12.33
N GLU A 40 22.10 42.27 12.18
CA GLU A 40 23.48 42.79 12.24
C GLU A 40 24.32 42.13 11.14
N ASN A 41 25.17 42.91 10.47
CA ASN A 41 26.02 42.42 9.37
C ASN A 41 25.28 41.63 8.27
N GLY A 42 24.03 42.00 7.99
CA GLY A 42 23.19 41.31 6.99
C GLY A 42 22.65 39.95 7.44
N ARG A 43 22.82 39.59 8.72
CA ARG A 43 22.30 38.37 9.33
C ARG A 43 21.18 38.69 10.29
N LEU A 44 20.13 37.88 10.25
CA LEU A 44 19.00 37.93 11.18
C LEU A 44 19.30 37.00 12.36
N LYS A 45 19.09 37.51 13.58
CA LYS A 45 19.11 36.70 14.80
C LYS A 45 17.82 35.91 14.93
N VAL A 46 17.95 34.60 15.07
CA VAL A 46 16.83 33.67 15.06
C VAL A 46 16.97 32.58 16.12
N THR A 47 15.83 32.05 16.54
CA THR A 47 15.69 30.80 17.29
C THR A 47 15.17 29.74 16.34
N ARG A 48 15.82 28.58 16.25
CA ARG A 48 15.28 27.45 15.49
C ARG A 48 14.08 26.87 16.23
N GLU A 49 13.02 26.51 15.50
CA GLU A 49 11.84 25.88 16.11
C GLU A 49 12.26 24.64 16.93
N GLY A 50 11.89 24.61 18.23
CA GLY A 50 12.31 23.58 19.19
C GLY A 50 13.49 23.97 20.09
N GLU A 51 14.17 25.09 19.84
CA GLU A 51 15.19 25.66 20.73
C GLU A 51 14.59 26.71 21.69
N THR A 52 15.21 26.90 22.86
CA THR A 52 14.67 27.73 23.95
C THR A 52 15.20 29.17 23.99
N ASP A 53 16.27 29.49 23.25
CA ASP A 53 16.88 30.83 23.18
C ASP A 53 17.41 31.10 21.75
N PRO A 54 17.64 32.37 21.35
CA PRO A 54 18.17 32.68 20.01
C PRO A 54 19.66 32.37 19.91
N THR A 55 19.98 31.21 19.32
CA THR A 55 21.37 30.70 19.18
C THR A 55 22.03 30.98 17.84
N TRP A 56 21.29 31.51 16.86
CA TRP A 56 21.76 31.50 15.48
C TRP A 56 21.63 32.83 14.79
N TRP A 57 22.65 33.14 14.00
CA TRP A 57 22.67 34.19 13.00
C TRP A 57 22.63 33.54 11.62
N ILE A 58 21.73 34.00 10.76
CA ILE A 58 21.57 33.48 9.39
C ILE A 58 21.55 34.65 8.42
N ASP A 59 22.24 34.53 7.28
CA ASP A 59 22.18 35.53 6.21
C ASP A 59 20.71 35.78 5.81
N GLN A 60 20.24 37.02 5.93
CA GLN A 60 18.81 37.36 5.77
C GLN A 60 18.28 36.93 4.38
N GLY A 61 19.09 37.03 3.34
CA GLY A 61 18.76 36.58 1.98
C GLY A 61 18.61 35.07 1.81
N SER A 62 18.99 34.28 2.83
CA SER A 62 18.76 32.83 2.88
C SER A 62 17.41 32.47 3.51
N LEU A 63 16.63 33.45 3.98
CA LEU A 63 15.37 33.25 4.68
C LEU A 63 14.18 33.88 3.94
N THR A 64 13.04 33.19 3.91
CA THR A 64 11.72 33.73 3.49
C THR A 64 10.86 33.87 4.73
N VAL A 65 10.26 35.04 4.90
CA VAL A 65 9.17 35.26 5.87
C VAL A 65 7.98 34.43 5.42
N LEU A 66 7.47 33.58 6.31
CA LEU A 66 6.25 32.82 6.05
C LEU A 66 5.03 33.69 6.33
N THR A 67 4.05 33.65 5.43
CA THR A 67 2.72 34.22 5.70
C THR A 67 1.96 33.37 6.72
N ALA A 68 0.94 33.94 7.36
CA ALA A 68 0.11 33.21 8.32
C ALA A 68 -0.47 31.91 7.74
N ASP A 69 -0.82 31.91 6.45
CA ASP A 69 -1.32 30.72 5.75
C ASP A 69 -0.23 29.70 5.42
N GLU A 70 1.01 30.13 5.17
CA GLU A 70 2.14 29.21 4.95
C GLU A 70 2.69 28.59 6.25
N VAL A 71 2.34 29.14 7.40
CA VAL A 71 2.68 28.56 8.72
C VAL A 71 1.64 27.53 9.16
N LYS A 72 0.42 27.55 8.59
CA LYS A 72 -0.65 26.64 8.98
C LYS A 72 -0.25 25.18 8.75
N ILE A 73 0.01 24.50 9.86
CA ILE A 73 -0.10 23.05 9.94
C ILE A 73 -1.59 22.79 10.12
N GLU A 74 -2.27 22.47 9.03
CA GLU A 74 -3.64 21.99 9.07
C GLU A 74 -3.62 20.51 8.70
N PHE A 75 -4.16 19.69 9.60
CA PHE A 75 -4.41 18.29 9.29
C PHE A 75 -5.63 18.22 8.37
N PRO A 76 -5.48 17.86 7.08
CA PRO A 76 -6.63 17.80 6.19
C PRO A 76 -7.64 16.77 6.73
N PRO A 77 -8.95 17.09 6.70
CA PRO A 77 -9.97 16.16 7.16
C PRO A 77 -9.99 14.92 6.29
N ILE A 78 -10.43 13.80 6.86
CA ILE A 78 -10.59 12.55 6.13
C ILE A 78 -11.94 12.56 5.43
N SER A 79 -11.90 12.56 4.09
CA SER A 79 -13.05 12.27 3.24
C SER A 79 -13.18 10.76 3.05
N ASP A 80 -14.37 10.20 3.29
CA ASP A 80 -14.61 8.76 3.26
C ASP A 80 -14.21 8.11 1.93
N LEU A 81 -14.64 8.72 0.82
CA LEU A 81 -14.37 8.20 -0.52
C LEU A 81 -12.89 8.34 -0.88
N GLU A 82 -12.28 9.50 -0.66
CA GLU A 82 -10.86 9.72 -0.97
C GLU A 82 -9.97 8.81 -0.12
N PHE A 83 -10.29 8.64 1.17
CA PHE A 83 -9.55 7.76 2.06
C PHE A 83 -9.67 6.30 1.66
N TYR A 84 -10.86 5.87 1.21
CA TYR A 84 -11.04 4.55 0.60
C TYR A 84 -10.19 4.39 -0.66
N GLU A 85 -10.25 5.35 -1.59
CA GLU A 85 -9.49 5.32 -2.85
C GLU A 85 -7.97 5.28 -2.62
N ASP A 86 -7.47 6.11 -1.70
CA ASP A 86 -6.06 6.15 -1.32
C ASP A 86 -5.61 4.88 -0.61
N SER A 87 -6.45 4.35 0.30
CA SER A 87 -6.19 3.07 0.97
C SER A 87 -6.19 1.92 -0.04
N ALA A 88 -7.15 1.90 -0.98
CA ALA A 88 -7.21 0.89 -2.03
C ALA A 88 -6.01 1.01 -2.99
N LEU A 89 -5.56 2.21 -3.31
CA LEU A 89 -4.35 2.42 -4.11
C LEU A 89 -3.11 1.92 -3.37
N ALA A 90 -2.93 2.28 -2.11
CA ALA A 90 -1.81 1.83 -1.29
C ALA A 90 -1.80 0.30 -1.11
N ALA A 91 -2.95 -0.30 -0.81
CA ALA A 91 -3.09 -1.75 -0.70
C ALA A 91 -2.70 -2.44 -2.00
N ARG A 92 -3.20 -1.97 -3.14
CA ARG A 92 -2.86 -2.52 -4.46
C ARG A 92 -1.37 -2.40 -4.78
N ALA A 93 -0.75 -1.25 -4.48
CA ALA A 93 0.66 -1.02 -4.75
C ALA A 93 1.59 -1.95 -3.95
N LEU A 94 1.20 -2.34 -2.74
CA LEU A 94 2.02 -3.12 -1.81
C LEU A 94 1.60 -4.59 -1.70
N SER A 95 0.46 -4.98 -2.27
CA SER A 95 0.01 -6.37 -2.31
C SER A 95 0.95 -7.22 -3.16
N GLY A 96 1.53 -8.25 -2.56
CA GLY A 96 2.52 -9.12 -3.19
C GLY A 96 3.88 -8.45 -3.46
N PHE A 97 4.06 -7.17 -3.10
CA PHE A 97 5.34 -6.47 -3.24
C PHE A 97 6.41 -7.15 -2.39
N LEU A 98 7.60 -7.36 -2.95
CA LEU A 98 8.72 -8.07 -2.30
C LEU A 98 8.33 -9.42 -1.67
N ASP A 99 7.34 -10.09 -2.28
CA ASP A 99 6.82 -11.41 -1.90
C ASP A 99 6.32 -11.51 -0.44
N ALA A 100 5.90 -10.38 0.13
CA ALA A 100 5.43 -10.27 1.51
C ALA A 100 4.11 -11.02 1.78
N GLY A 101 3.18 -11.02 0.83
CA GLY A 101 1.81 -11.49 1.03
C GLY A 101 0.77 -10.49 0.52
N GLY A 102 -0.51 -10.80 0.74
CA GLY A 102 -1.60 -9.95 0.31
C GLY A 102 -1.71 -8.65 1.12
N MET A 103 -2.34 -7.66 0.50
CA MET A 103 -2.79 -6.43 1.13
C MET A 103 -4.13 -6.06 0.50
N ASN A 104 -5.13 -5.77 1.32
CA ASN A 104 -6.44 -5.30 0.85
C ASN A 104 -6.82 -3.98 1.53
N VAL A 105 -7.79 -3.29 0.95
CA VAL A 105 -8.25 -1.99 1.46
C VAL A 105 -8.91 -2.15 2.82
N GLU A 106 -9.67 -3.22 3.03
CA GLU A 106 -10.37 -3.51 4.27
C GLU A 106 -9.41 -3.58 5.47
N TYR A 107 -8.22 -4.15 5.30
CA TYR A 107 -7.22 -4.21 6.35
C TYR A 107 -6.74 -2.82 6.75
N LEU A 108 -6.41 -1.98 5.78
CA LEU A 108 -5.94 -0.62 6.05
C LEU A 108 -7.03 0.22 6.72
N LEU A 109 -8.28 0.05 6.30
CA LEU A 109 -9.45 0.68 6.93
C LEU A 109 -9.66 0.23 8.37
N LEU A 110 -9.56 -1.08 8.66
CA LEU A 110 -9.63 -1.60 10.02
C LEU A 110 -8.46 -1.11 10.89
N LEU A 111 -7.25 -1.07 10.33
CA LEU A 111 -6.06 -0.58 11.01
C LEU A 111 -6.20 0.90 11.38
N ALA A 112 -6.60 1.76 10.43
CA ALA A 112 -6.84 3.17 10.70
C ALA A 112 -7.93 3.38 11.76
N TRP A 113 -8.96 2.52 11.76
CA TRP A 113 -10.00 2.59 12.78
C TRP A 113 -9.45 2.22 14.17
N ALA A 114 -8.70 1.12 14.25
CA ALA A 114 -8.10 0.66 15.50
C ALA A 114 -7.08 1.65 16.08
N GLU A 115 -6.39 2.42 15.24
CA GLU A 115 -5.38 3.40 15.65
C GLU A 115 -5.97 4.76 16.06
N SER A 116 -6.98 5.26 15.32
CA SER A 116 -7.44 6.64 15.49
C SER A 116 -8.95 6.84 15.39
N GLY A 117 -9.71 5.81 15.02
CA GLY A 117 -11.12 5.95 14.62
C GLY A 117 -11.30 6.72 13.31
N TRP A 118 -10.31 6.67 12.40
CA TRP A 118 -10.21 7.50 11.20
C TRP A 118 -10.21 9.00 11.51
N THR A 119 -9.36 9.41 12.45
CA THR A 119 -9.13 10.84 12.70
C THR A 119 -7.76 11.23 12.19
N ASN A 120 -7.67 12.40 11.55
CA ASN A 120 -6.39 12.97 11.17
C ASN A 120 -5.94 13.96 12.26
N THR A 121 -5.49 13.45 13.40
CA THR A 121 -5.16 14.23 14.59
C THR A 121 -3.84 13.78 15.21
N ASP A 122 -3.29 14.55 16.14
CA ASP A 122 -2.28 14.03 17.07
C ASP A 122 -2.87 13.11 18.14
N ALA A 123 -2.02 12.54 18.99
CA ALA A 123 -2.41 11.59 20.04
C ALA A 123 -3.43 12.14 21.06
N GLN A 124 -3.56 13.47 21.17
CA GLN A 124 -4.49 14.15 22.06
C GLN A 124 -5.78 14.58 21.34
N GLY A 125 -5.88 14.34 20.03
CA GLY A 125 -7.05 14.69 19.23
C GLY A 125 -7.01 16.10 18.65
N ARG A 126 -5.85 16.77 18.64
CA ARG A 126 -5.66 18.09 18.02
C ARG A 126 -5.37 17.96 16.53
N ASP A 127 -5.91 18.85 15.72
CA ASP A 127 -5.78 18.91 14.25
C ASP A 127 -5.31 20.27 13.72
N GLY A 128 -5.04 21.22 14.63
CA GLY A 128 -4.61 22.58 14.32
C GLY A 128 -3.12 22.84 14.58
N ALA A 129 -2.77 24.12 14.61
CA ALA A 129 -1.40 24.58 14.80
C ALA A 129 -0.76 24.20 16.16
N ASP A 130 -1.58 23.81 17.14
CA ASP A 130 -1.15 23.35 18.46
C ASP A 130 -0.97 21.83 18.56
N ALA A 131 -1.15 21.09 17.46
CA ALA A 131 -0.95 19.65 17.42
C ALA A 131 0.51 19.26 17.70
N ASP A 132 0.70 18.21 18.50
CA ASP A 132 2.02 17.64 18.80
C ASP A 132 2.51 16.79 17.63
N LEU A 133 3.36 17.40 16.81
CA LEU A 133 4.05 16.73 15.72
C LEU A 133 5.25 15.88 16.17
N ALA A 134 5.68 15.92 17.44
CA ALA A 134 6.71 15.00 17.91
C ALA A 134 6.14 13.61 18.23
N GLY A 135 4.85 13.54 18.54
CA GLY A 135 4.13 12.29 18.82
C GLY A 135 3.56 11.59 17.57
N PRO A 136 2.85 10.47 17.78
CA PRO A 136 2.17 9.75 16.71
C PRO A 136 0.94 10.50 16.21
N ILE A 137 0.78 10.61 14.87
CA ILE A 137 -0.28 11.42 14.26
C ILE A 137 -1.05 10.71 13.14
N GLY A 138 -2.21 11.25 12.85
CA GLY A 138 -3.13 10.93 11.78
C GLY A 138 -3.76 9.54 11.84
N PRO A 139 -4.37 9.07 10.73
CA PRO A 139 -5.25 7.90 10.75
C PRO A 139 -4.58 6.62 11.27
N TYR A 140 -3.28 6.47 11.04
CA TYR A 140 -2.51 5.27 11.42
C TYR A 140 -1.55 5.51 12.59
N ARG A 141 -1.60 6.69 13.23
CA ARG A 141 -0.76 7.04 14.40
C ARG A 141 0.74 6.81 14.14
N PHE A 142 1.23 7.26 12.98
CA PHE A 142 2.64 7.12 12.66
C PHE A 142 3.51 7.98 13.57
N ASP A 143 4.45 7.33 14.24
CA ASP A 143 5.55 7.96 14.96
C ASP A 143 6.59 8.52 13.95
N PRO A 144 7.21 9.68 14.21
CA PRO A 144 8.22 10.25 13.31
C PRO A 144 9.40 9.31 13.02
N ASP A 145 9.84 8.50 13.99
CA ASP A 145 10.99 7.60 13.80
C ASP A 145 10.63 6.43 12.87
N VAL A 146 9.41 5.89 13.02
CA VAL A 146 8.91 4.81 12.15
C VAL A 146 8.72 5.34 10.73
N TRP A 147 8.14 6.53 10.57
CA TRP A 147 7.99 7.20 9.28
C TRP A 147 9.34 7.41 8.60
N SER A 148 10.28 8.04 9.31
CA SER A 148 11.62 8.33 8.78
C SER A 148 12.39 7.05 8.45
N SER A 149 12.22 5.99 9.25
CA SER A 149 12.80 4.68 8.95
C SER A 149 12.29 4.10 7.62
N LEU A 150 10.99 4.22 7.32
CA LEU A 150 10.41 3.72 6.06
C LEU A 150 10.86 4.55 4.87
N LEU A 151 10.90 5.88 5.00
CA LEU A 151 11.42 6.77 3.94
C LEU A 151 12.85 6.41 3.52
N LYS A 152 13.69 6.04 4.50
CA LYS A 152 15.10 5.70 4.28
C LYS A 152 15.31 4.25 3.86
N ASP A 153 14.27 3.42 3.92
CA ASP A 153 14.36 2.00 3.62
C ASP A 153 14.46 1.77 2.10
N LYS A 154 15.63 1.26 1.66
CA LYS A 154 15.94 1.05 0.23
C LYS A 154 14.93 0.13 -0.47
N ASP A 155 14.35 -0.82 0.26
CA ASP A 155 13.35 -1.74 -0.28
C ASP A 155 12.05 -1.02 -0.66
N TYR A 156 11.75 0.13 -0.04
CA TYR A 156 10.51 0.89 -0.23
C TYR A 156 10.71 2.25 -0.93
N GLN A 157 11.94 2.62 -1.26
CA GLN A 157 12.27 3.91 -1.90
C GLN A 157 11.54 4.15 -3.23
N GLU A 158 11.24 3.11 -4.00
CA GLU A 158 10.48 3.29 -5.25
C GLU A 158 9.01 3.63 -4.96
N VAL A 159 8.38 2.90 -4.04
CA VAL A 159 6.95 3.05 -3.75
C VAL A 159 6.65 4.29 -2.89
N LEU A 160 7.62 4.74 -2.11
CA LEU A 160 7.54 5.93 -1.27
C LEU A 160 8.23 7.15 -1.91
N ARG A 161 8.61 7.05 -3.18
CA ARG A 161 9.31 8.14 -3.89
C ARG A 161 8.45 9.39 -3.91
N GLY A 162 9.05 10.52 -3.52
CA GLY A 162 8.41 11.82 -3.56
C GLY A 162 7.72 12.23 -2.26
N PHE A 163 7.60 11.32 -1.29
CA PHE A 163 7.19 11.66 0.07
C PHE A 163 8.38 12.16 0.90
N ALA A 164 8.09 13.01 1.89
CA ALA A 164 9.03 13.55 2.87
C ALA A 164 8.49 13.43 4.31
N ASP A 165 9.31 13.72 5.31
CA ASP A 165 8.89 13.67 6.73
C ASP A 165 7.68 14.57 7.01
N ALA A 166 7.56 15.69 6.31
CA ALA A 166 6.44 16.63 6.41
C ALA A 166 5.10 16.05 5.90
N ASP A 167 5.12 15.02 5.05
CA ASP A 167 3.89 14.43 4.49
C ASP A 167 3.16 13.54 5.49
N ARG A 168 3.73 13.29 6.68
CA ARG A 168 3.09 12.49 7.72
C ARG A 168 1.74 13.05 8.17
N ILE A 169 1.44 14.33 7.96
CA ILE A 169 0.12 14.91 8.25
C ILE A 169 -0.95 14.56 7.20
N LYS A 170 -0.57 13.99 6.05
CA LYS A 170 -1.47 13.76 4.91
C LYS A 170 -2.05 12.34 4.96
N PRO A 171 -3.38 12.15 5.03
CA PRO A 171 -4.02 10.83 5.06
C PRO A 171 -3.59 9.94 3.89
N GLN A 172 -3.56 10.50 2.67
CA GLN A 172 -3.09 9.81 1.47
C GLN A 172 -1.70 9.19 1.67
N ALA A 173 -0.73 9.99 2.12
CA ALA A 173 0.62 9.53 2.32
C ALA A 173 0.66 8.46 3.42
N GLN A 174 -0.10 8.63 4.51
CA GLN A 174 -0.16 7.62 5.56
C GLN A 174 -0.71 6.27 5.08
N CYS A 175 -1.65 6.23 4.12
CA CYS A 175 -2.12 4.97 3.54
C CYS A 175 -0.97 4.16 2.93
N PHE A 176 -0.09 4.81 2.15
CA PHE A 176 1.08 4.16 1.54
C PHE A 176 2.08 3.68 2.60
N PHE A 177 2.33 4.47 3.64
CA PHE A 177 3.23 4.09 4.72
C PHE A 177 2.67 2.94 5.57
N ALA A 178 1.35 2.92 5.81
CA ALA A 178 0.68 1.83 6.50
C ALA A 178 0.79 0.52 5.71
N ALA A 179 0.55 0.58 4.40
CA ALA A 179 0.71 -0.56 3.52
C ALA A 179 2.17 -1.04 3.45
N ALA A 180 3.14 -0.11 3.36
CA ALA A 180 4.56 -0.43 3.34
C ALA A 180 5.03 -1.07 4.67
N LEU A 181 4.58 -0.54 5.81
CA LEU A 181 4.88 -1.09 7.12
C LEU A 181 4.30 -2.50 7.28
N ALA A 182 3.05 -2.69 6.89
CA ALA A 182 2.40 -4.00 6.95
C ALA A 182 3.10 -5.03 6.02
N ASN A 183 3.48 -4.62 4.81
CA ASN A 183 4.31 -5.42 3.91
C ASN A 183 5.66 -5.79 4.55
N ARG A 184 6.37 -4.82 5.16
CA ARG A 184 7.64 -5.06 5.88
C ARG A 184 7.49 -6.03 7.03
N LEU A 185 6.39 -5.95 7.78
CA LEU A 185 6.04 -6.88 8.85
C LEU A 185 5.79 -8.29 8.30
N GLN A 186 5.00 -8.42 7.23
CA GLN A 186 4.72 -9.71 6.61
C GLN A 186 6.00 -10.41 6.13
N ARG A 187 6.91 -9.69 5.47
CA ARG A 187 8.21 -10.23 5.04
C ARG A 187 9.03 -10.72 6.23
N ALA A 188 9.13 -9.92 7.28
CA ALA A 188 9.90 -10.27 8.45
C ALA A 188 9.36 -11.54 9.10
N LEU A 189 8.05 -11.64 9.27
CA LEU A 189 7.36 -12.80 9.83
C LEU A 189 7.59 -14.06 8.98
N LYS A 190 7.36 -13.98 7.67
CA LYS A 190 7.58 -15.11 6.74
C LYS A 190 9.03 -15.57 6.66
N SER A 191 9.96 -14.63 6.72
CA SER A 191 11.40 -14.96 6.68
C SER A 191 11.89 -15.67 7.94
N LYS A 192 11.18 -15.51 9.07
CA LYS A 192 11.58 -16.05 10.37
C LYS A 192 10.75 -17.24 10.83
N ILE A 193 9.52 -17.36 10.34
CA ILE A 193 8.58 -18.42 10.72
C ILE A 193 8.10 -19.09 9.44
N SER A 194 8.65 -20.25 9.13
CA SER A 194 8.33 -21.01 7.93
C SER A 194 6.84 -21.32 7.85
N ASN A 195 6.24 -21.16 6.66
CA ASN A 195 4.83 -21.41 6.37
C ASN A 195 3.82 -20.53 7.14
N LEU A 196 4.27 -19.51 7.88
CA LEU A 196 3.37 -18.54 8.46
C LEU A 196 2.78 -17.66 7.36
N ASP A 197 1.45 -17.63 7.25
CA ASP A 197 0.76 -16.54 6.57
C ASP A 197 0.24 -15.56 7.62
N PRO A 198 0.88 -14.38 7.79
CA PRO A 198 0.60 -13.50 8.91
C PRO A 198 -0.86 -13.04 8.94
N PRO A 199 -1.62 -13.39 9.99
CA PRO A 199 -3.01 -12.99 10.10
C PRO A 199 -3.11 -11.48 10.34
N ALA A 200 -4.24 -10.87 9.96
CA ALA A 200 -4.45 -9.43 10.09
C ALA A 200 -4.24 -8.91 11.52
N TRP A 201 -4.64 -9.71 12.53
CA TRP A 201 -4.43 -9.35 13.93
C TRP A 201 -2.94 -9.25 14.30
N LEU A 202 -2.08 -10.07 13.70
CA LEU A 202 -0.64 -10.07 13.98
C LEU A 202 0.04 -8.86 13.32
N LEU A 203 -0.43 -8.46 12.14
CA LEU A 203 0.04 -7.24 11.48
C LEU A 203 -0.41 -5.99 12.24
N ARG A 204 -1.65 -5.95 12.72
CA ARG A 204 -2.15 -4.92 13.63
C ARG A 204 -1.33 -4.82 14.91
N LEU A 205 -0.96 -5.95 15.51
CA LEU A 205 -0.08 -5.97 16.68
C LEU A 205 1.31 -5.42 16.31
N GLY A 206 1.90 -5.91 15.23
CA GLY A 206 3.23 -5.52 14.77
C GLY A 206 3.35 -4.05 14.39
N HIS A 207 2.28 -3.44 13.88
CA HIS A 207 2.19 -1.98 13.67
C HIS A 207 2.45 -1.22 14.99
N ARG A 208 1.98 -1.78 16.11
CA ARG A 208 2.06 -1.12 17.42
C ARG A 208 3.29 -1.46 18.24
N ILE A 209 3.74 -2.71 18.19
CA ILE A 209 4.88 -3.18 19.01
C ILE A 209 6.20 -3.24 18.25
N GLY A 210 6.15 -3.00 16.93
CA GLY A 210 7.31 -3.08 16.05
C GLY A 210 7.61 -4.49 15.56
N LYS A 211 8.35 -4.55 14.47
CA LYS A 211 8.69 -5.76 13.71
C LYS A 211 9.31 -6.87 14.55
N ASP A 212 10.35 -6.58 15.31
CA ASP A 212 11.11 -7.63 16.01
C ASP A 212 10.30 -8.22 17.17
N ALA A 213 9.52 -7.39 17.87
CA ALA A 213 8.63 -7.87 18.92
C ALA A 213 7.47 -8.69 18.35
N ALA A 214 6.93 -8.32 17.17
CA ALA A 214 5.92 -9.13 16.48
C ALA A 214 6.44 -10.52 16.10
N VAL A 215 7.68 -10.61 15.60
CA VAL A 215 8.32 -11.89 15.27
C VAL A 215 8.49 -12.78 16.50
N ARG A 216 8.91 -12.22 17.64
CA ARG A 216 9.01 -13.01 18.89
C ARG A 216 7.63 -13.38 19.43
N PHE A 217 6.67 -12.45 19.43
CA PHE A 217 5.31 -12.71 19.87
C PHE A 217 4.64 -13.83 19.06
N ALA A 218 4.86 -13.86 17.75
CA ALA A 218 4.28 -14.89 16.88
C ALA A 218 4.70 -16.32 17.27
N GLN A 219 5.87 -16.49 17.90
CA GLN A 219 6.42 -17.79 18.33
C GLN A 219 5.88 -18.26 19.70
N LEU A 220 5.11 -17.43 20.42
CA LEU A 220 4.48 -17.83 21.68
C LEU A 220 3.34 -18.83 21.44
N ASP A 221 3.11 -19.72 22.41
CA ASP A 221 1.87 -20.49 22.49
C ASP A 221 0.72 -19.60 23.03
N ASP A 222 -0.53 -19.96 22.75
CA ASP A 222 -1.69 -19.13 23.14
C ASP A 222 -1.77 -18.87 24.65
N GLY A 223 -1.33 -19.82 25.46
CA GLY A 223 -1.30 -19.71 26.92
C GLY A 223 -0.09 -18.98 27.50
N ASP A 224 0.92 -18.67 26.68
CA ASP A 224 2.13 -18.00 27.13
C ASP A 224 1.88 -16.53 27.45
N ALA A 225 2.50 -16.06 28.53
CA ALA A 225 2.55 -14.63 28.84
C ALA A 225 3.43 -13.88 27.83
N VAL A 226 3.06 -12.64 27.50
CA VAL A 226 3.82 -11.78 26.59
C VAL A 226 5.23 -11.43 27.08
N SER A 227 5.50 -11.63 28.37
CA SER A 227 6.82 -11.47 28.97
C SER A 227 7.74 -12.69 28.80
N LYS A 228 7.23 -13.83 28.31
CA LYS A 228 8.04 -15.02 28.01
C LYS A 228 9.15 -14.65 27.03
N THR A 229 10.33 -15.22 27.26
CA THR A 229 11.51 -14.99 26.42
C THR A 229 11.52 -15.92 25.22
N VAL A 230 11.88 -15.37 24.07
CA VAL A 230 12.15 -16.07 22.81
C VAL A 230 13.54 -15.62 22.38
N ASP A 231 14.47 -16.56 22.21
CA ASP A 231 15.89 -16.30 21.95
C ASP A 231 16.50 -15.31 22.97
N ASP A 232 16.31 -15.59 24.26
CA ASP A 232 16.79 -14.80 25.41
C ASP A 232 16.27 -13.34 25.50
N VAL A 233 15.35 -12.95 24.62
CA VAL A 233 14.72 -11.63 24.62
C VAL A 233 13.23 -11.77 24.93
N ARG A 234 12.69 -10.94 25.82
CA ARG A 234 11.23 -10.92 26.08
C ARG A 234 10.48 -10.72 24.77
N ALA A 235 9.41 -11.50 24.56
CA ALA A 235 8.60 -11.39 23.36
C ALA A 235 8.08 -9.96 23.18
N VAL A 236 7.53 -9.38 24.26
CA VAL A 236 7.16 -7.96 24.33
C VAL A 236 7.84 -7.30 25.53
N SER A 237 8.46 -6.13 25.30
CA SER A 237 9.14 -5.39 26.38
C SER A 237 8.14 -4.83 27.39
N ALA A 238 8.56 -4.66 28.66
CA ALA A 238 7.70 -4.07 29.68
C ALA A 238 7.29 -2.62 29.34
N ALA A 239 8.18 -1.86 28.70
CA ALA A 239 7.87 -0.50 28.24
C ALA A 239 6.76 -0.51 27.18
N THR A 240 6.86 -1.42 26.20
CA THR A 240 5.85 -1.61 25.16
C THR A 240 4.51 -2.06 25.75
N VAL A 241 4.53 -2.99 26.71
CA VAL A 241 3.32 -3.44 27.42
C VAL A 241 2.64 -2.27 28.14
N ASN A 242 3.40 -1.48 28.91
CA ASN A 242 2.87 -0.36 29.67
C ASN A 242 2.34 0.77 28.78
N ALA A 243 2.93 0.97 27.59
CA ALA A 243 2.46 1.95 26.61
C ALA A 243 1.17 1.53 25.88
N ASN A 244 0.72 0.27 26.07
CA ASN A 244 -0.38 -0.33 25.31
C ASN A 244 -1.39 -1.07 26.21
N PRO A 245 -1.95 -0.42 27.24
CA PRO A 245 -2.78 -1.10 28.24
C PRO A 245 -4.04 -1.75 27.69
N LYS A 246 -4.57 -1.27 26.55
CA LYS A 246 -5.73 -1.89 25.88
C LYS A 246 -5.40 -3.25 25.26
N LEU A 247 -4.20 -3.41 24.73
CA LEU A 247 -3.72 -4.68 24.16
C LEU A 247 -3.20 -5.64 25.23
N PHE A 248 -2.74 -5.09 26.37
CA PHE A 248 -2.14 -5.86 27.46
C PHE A 248 -2.86 -5.63 28.80
N PRO A 249 -4.12 -6.08 28.95
CA PRO A 249 -4.94 -5.80 30.14
C PRO A 249 -4.33 -6.34 31.45
N SER A 250 -3.58 -7.43 31.39
CA SER A 250 -2.88 -8.04 32.53
C SER A 250 -1.39 -7.69 32.56
N LYS A 251 -1.00 -6.58 31.92
CA LYS A 251 0.39 -6.13 31.79
C LYS A 251 1.29 -7.25 31.25
N SER A 252 2.41 -7.53 31.92
CA SER A 252 3.41 -8.53 31.50
C SER A 252 2.90 -9.97 31.55
N ASP A 253 1.82 -10.22 32.30
CA ASP A 253 1.20 -11.54 32.44
C ASP A 253 0.03 -11.74 31.46
N THR A 254 -0.24 -10.76 30.60
CA THR A 254 -1.22 -10.92 29.50
C THR A 254 -0.81 -12.11 28.66
N LYS A 255 -1.75 -13.01 28.36
CA LYS A 255 -1.48 -14.16 27.49
C LYS A 255 -1.59 -13.78 26.04
N LYS A 256 -0.92 -14.51 25.15
CA LYS A 256 -1.09 -14.34 23.70
C LYS A 256 -2.57 -14.40 23.29
N SER A 257 -3.34 -15.35 23.84
CA SER A 257 -4.78 -15.46 23.59
C SER A 257 -5.56 -14.19 23.94
N ASP A 258 -5.18 -13.52 25.03
CA ASP A 258 -5.86 -12.31 25.51
C ASP A 258 -5.57 -11.12 24.58
N VAL A 259 -4.33 -11.00 24.11
CA VAL A 259 -3.94 -9.99 23.11
C VAL A 259 -4.70 -10.20 21.80
N VAL A 260 -4.79 -11.45 21.32
CA VAL A 260 -5.55 -11.80 20.11
C VAL A 260 -7.02 -11.43 20.28
N ALA A 261 -7.62 -11.75 21.44
CA ALA A 261 -9.01 -11.40 21.73
C ALA A 261 -9.23 -9.88 21.76
N ALA A 262 -8.30 -9.12 22.35
CA ALA A 262 -8.38 -7.65 22.37
C ALA A 262 -8.37 -7.06 20.95
N ILE A 263 -7.47 -7.53 20.08
CA ILE A 263 -7.39 -7.06 18.68
C ILE A 263 -8.64 -7.44 17.89
N LYS A 264 -9.16 -8.66 18.06
CA LYS A 264 -10.42 -9.06 17.41
C LYS A 264 -11.57 -8.15 17.81
N ALA A 265 -11.65 -7.75 19.08
CA ALA A 265 -12.66 -6.80 19.54
C ALA A 265 -12.50 -5.40 18.91
N GLU A 266 -11.26 -4.94 18.69
CA GLU A 266 -10.98 -3.70 17.95
C GLU A 266 -11.47 -3.80 16.50
N PHE A 267 -11.17 -4.89 15.81
CA PHE A 267 -11.61 -5.09 14.43
C PHE A 267 -13.13 -5.25 14.30
N GLU A 268 -13.80 -5.92 15.24
CA GLU A 268 -15.28 -5.98 15.27
C GLU A 268 -15.92 -4.59 15.47
N SER A 269 -15.30 -3.76 16.30
CA SER A 269 -15.70 -2.35 16.43
C SER A 269 -15.52 -1.60 15.11
N GLY A 270 -14.38 -1.81 14.44
CA GLY A 270 -14.06 -1.25 13.14
C GLY A 270 -15.03 -1.67 12.05
N LYS A 271 -15.34 -2.96 11.92
CA LYS A 271 -16.30 -3.51 10.95
C LYS A 271 -17.58 -2.69 10.95
N ARG A 272 -18.21 -2.48 12.11
CA ARG A 272 -19.47 -1.72 12.19
C ARG A 272 -19.34 -0.30 11.65
N ALA A 273 -18.23 0.37 11.94
CA ALA A 273 -17.99 1.73 11.50
C ALA A 273 -17.67 1.83 10.01
N VAL A 274 -16.78 0.96 9.51
CA VAL A 274 -16.39 0.89 8.11
C VAL A 274 -17.62 0.61 7.24
N VAL A 275 -18.43 -0.39 7.61
CA VAL A 275 -19.65 -0.76 6.88
C VAL A 275 -20.66 0.37 6.87
N LYS A 276 -20.83 1.07 8.00
CA LYS A 276 -21.76 2.22 8.07
C LYS A 276 -21.34 3.37 7.14
N ARG A 277 -20.04 3.59 6.96
CA ARG A 277 -19.49 4.72 6.20
C ARG A 277 -19.36 4.44 4.72
N LEU A 278 -18.96 3.21 4.38
CA LEU A 278 -18.54 2.84 3.03
C LEU A 278 -19.45 1.82 2.34
N THR A 279 -20.38 1.19 3.07
CA THR A 279 -21.40 0.23 2.60
C THR A 279 -20.94 -0.64 1.43
N ASP A 280 -21.24 -0.23 0.20
CA ASP A 280 -21.05 -0.99 -1.05
C ASP A 280 -19.58 -1.03 -1.51
N LEU A 281 -18.71 -0.19 -0.94
CA LEU A 281 -17.29 -0.11 -1.31
C LEU A 281 -16.43 -1.17 -0.61
N VAL A 282 -16.94 -1.88 0.40
CA VAL A 282 -16.13 -2.83 1.20
C VAL A 282 -16.66 -4.26 1.12
N GLN A 283 -15.75 -5.22 1.03
CA GLN A 283 -16.10 -6.64 1.01
C GLN A 283 -16.27 -7.18 2.44
N LEU A 284 -17.52 -7.35 2.88
CA LEU A 284 -17.84 -7.86 4.21
C LEU A 284 -17.18 -9.23 4.52
N SER A 285 -17.15 -10.12 3.54
CA SER A 285 -16.50 -11.43 3.67
C SER A 285 -15.00 -11.30 3.94
N SER A 286 -14.32 -10.35 3.31
CA SER A 286 -12.91 -10.05 3.55
C SER A 286 -12.68 -9.53 4.97
N VAL A 287 -13.55 -8.64 5.45
CA VAL A 287 -13.51 -8.14 6.84
C VAL A 287 -13.71 -9.30 7.84
N ASP A 288 -14.71 -10.14 7.62
CA ASP A 288 -15.01 -11.29 8.47
C ASP A 288 -13.88 -12.32 8.48
N GLY A 289 -13.27 -12.60 7.33
CA GLY A 289 -12.10 -13.48 7.24
C GLY A 289 -10.95 -12.99 8.11
N MET A 290 -10.62 -11.70 8.04
CA MET A 290 -9.52 -11.11 8.82
C MET A 290 -9.78 -11.10 10.33
N ILE A 291 -11.01 -10.80 10.76
CA ILE A 291 -11.39 -10.88 12.18
C ILE A 291 -11.23 -12.31 12.70
N ASN A 292 -11.58 -13.29 11.88
CA ASN A 292 -11.52 -14.71 12.24
C ASN A 292 -10.11 -15.32 12.10
N GLY A 293 -9.08 -14.51 11.86
CA GLY A 293 -7.69 -14.95 11.84
C GLY A 293 -7.13 -15.18 10.44
N GLY A 294 -7.82 -14.74 9.39
CA GLY A 294 -7.27 -14.65 8.03
C GLY A 294 -6.19 -13.57 7.92
N SER A 295 -5.26 -13.77 6.99
CA SER A 295 -4.34 -12.73 6.54
C SER A 295 -5.09 -11.69 5.68
N PRO A 296 -4.57 -10.46 5.54
CA PRO A 296 -4.95 -9.61 4.43
C PRO A 296 -4.54 -10.33 3.16
N ASP A 297 -5.52 -10.84 2.42
CA ASP A 297 -5.26 -11.77 1.34
C ASP A 297 -5.01 -11.04 0.00
N ILE A 298 -4.33 -11.76 -0.89
CA ILE A 298 -4.55 -11.60 -2.32
C ILE A 298 -5.93 -12.23 -2.53
N ARG A 299 -6.92 -11.51 -3.07
CA ARG A 299 -8.33 -11.96 -3.08
C ARG A 299 -8.42 -13.47 -3.41
N PRO A 300 -9.17 -14.32 -2.72
CA PRO A 300 -9.12 -15.76 -2.99
C PRO A 300 -9.79 -16.13 -4.33
N GLY A 301 -9.51 -17.34 -4.81
CA GLY A 301 -10.21 -17.95 -5.94
C GLY A 301 -9.98 -17.21 -7.25
N VAL A 302 -11.07 -16.93 -7.98
CA VAL A 302 -11.01 -16.32 -9.32
C VAL A 302 -10.32 -14.96 -9.29
N LEU A 303 -10.67 -14.11 -8.31
CA LEU A 303 -10.14 -12.75 -8.22
C LEU A 303 -8.64 -12.74 -7.87
N GLY A 304 -8.16 -13.74 -7.12
CA GLY A 304 -6.73 -13.90 -6.82
C GLY A 304 -5.91 -14.35 -8.00
N PHE A 305 -6.50 -15.23 -8.81
CA PHE A 305 -5.87 -15.62 -10.05
C PHE A 305 -5.81 -14.45 -11.04
N LEU A 306 -6.86 -13.63 -11.09
CA LEU A 306 -6.83 -12.36 -11.82
C LEU A 306 -5.82 -11.38 -11.23
N ASP A 307 -5.64 -11.30 -9.91
CA ASP A 307 -4.59 -10.47 -9.30
C ASP A 307 -3.20 -10.93 -9.73
N PHE A 308 -2.96 -12.25 -9.79
CA PHE A 308 -1.74 -12.82 -10.35
C PHE A 308 -1.53 -12.39 -11.81
N ILE A 309 -2.55 -12.54 -12.66
CA ILE A 309 -2.50 -12.14 -14.08
C ILE A 309 -2.21 -10.64 -14.20
N GLY A 310 -3.00 -9.80 -13.52
CA GLY A 310 -2.91 -8.35 -13.59
C GLY A 310 -1.60 -7.78 -13.04
N ARG A 311 -0.96 -8.47 -12.07
CA ARG A 311 0.40 -8.12 -11.62
C ARG A 311 1.41 -8.20 -12.75
N TYR A 312 1.35 -9.25 -13.57
CA TYR A 312 2.32 -9.42 -14.65
C TYR A 312 1.94 -8.62 -15.89
N GLU A 313 0.66 -8.47 -16.21
CA GLU A 313 0.20 -7.66 -17.35
C GLU A 313 0.42 -6.15 -17.14
N ALA A 314 0.12 -5.66 -15.94
CA ALA A 314 0.05 -4.22 -15.71
C ALA A 314 0.53 -3.77 -14.32
N ALA A 315 1.29 -4.58 -13.59
CA ALA A 315 1.65 -4.30 -12.19
C ALA A 315 0.44 -3.98 -11.30
N GLY A 316 -0.74 -4.56 -11.61
CA GLY A 316 -1.99 -4.30 -10.91
C GLY A 316 -2.66 -2.96 -11.24
N ASN A 317 -2.14 -2.19 -12.20
CA ASN A 317 -2.59 -0.84 -12.48
C ASN A 317 -3.82 -0.78 -13.41
N TYR A 318 -4.97 -0.37 -12.86
CA TYR A 318 -6.23 -0.17 -13.59
C TYR A 318 -6.22 1.03 -14.55
N ASN A 319 -5.25 1.94 -14.44
CA ASN A 319 -5.03 3.03 -15.40
C ASN A 319 -3.96 2.69 -16.44
N ALA A 320 -3.38 1.48 -16.42
CA ALA A 320 -2.33 1.13 -17.37
C ALA A 320 -2.81 1.28 -18.82
N VAL A 321 -1.96 1.85 -19.64
CA VAL A 321 -2.11 1.85 -21.10
C VAL A 321 -0.91 1.08 -21.64
N VAL A 322 -1.06 0.37 -22.75
CA VAL A 322 0.05 -0.30 -23.44
C VAL A 322 1.31 0.59 -23.51
N ASP A 323 2.48 0.01 -23.22
CA ASP A 323 3.79 0.66 -23.03
C ASP A 323 3.88 1.73 -21.91
N ARG A 324 2.77 2.07 -21.25
CA ARG A 324 2.69 2.99 -20.12
C ARG A 324 2.02 2.30 -18.94
N ILE A 325 2.63 1.20 -18.51
CA ILE A 325 2.15 0.40 -17.36
C ILE A 325 2.09 1.23 -16.07
N LYS A 326 2.91 2.28 -15.95
CA LYS A 326 2.89 3.24 -14.83
C LYS A 326 1.96 4.45 -15.05
N ASN A 327 1.06 4.43 -16.05
CA ASN A 327 0.13 5.54 -16.27
C ASN A 327 -0.85 5.68 -15.10
N GLU A 328 -0.90 6.87 -14.51
CA GLU A 328 -1.80 7.15 -13.37
C GLU A 328 -3.00 8.01 -13.79
N ASN A 329 -2.78 9.02 -14.65
CA ASN A 329 -3.77 10.06 -14.90
C ASN A 329 -3.84 10.59 -16.35
N ASN A 330 -3.04 10.08 -17.30
CA ASN A 330 -3.01 10.59 -18.67
C ASN A 330 -3.15 9.48 -19.74
N PRO A 331 -4.37 8.99 -19.99
CA PRO A 331 -5.63 9.38 -19.34
C PRO A 331 -5.87 8.65 -18.01
N ARG A 332 -6.76 9.19 -17.17
CA ARG A 332 -7.28 8.50 -15.98
C ARG A 332 -8.41 7.56 -16.40
N LEU A 333 -8.07 6.38 -16.93
CA LEU A 333 -9.03 5.37 -17.44
C LEU A 333 -10.15 5.04 -16.45
N VAL A 334 -9.84 4.93 -15.15
CA VAL A 334 -10.84 4.58 -14.12
C VAL A 334 -11.94 5.64 -13.93
N ALA A 335 -11.72 6.86 -14.44
CA ALA A 335 -12.70 7.93 -14.41
C ALA A 335 -13.47 8.08 -15.75
N MET A 336 -13.17 7.22 -16.73
CA MET A 336 -13.82 7.21 -18.04
C MET A 336 -14.91 6.13 -18.06
N SER A 337 -16.00 6.36 -18.77
CA SER A 337 -16.94 5.27 -19.11
C SER A 337 -16.26 4.24 -20.01
N ILE A 338 -16.79 3.02 -20.04
CA ILE A 338 -16.34 1.97 -20.95
C ILE A 338 -16.35 2.47 -22.40
N ALA A 339 -17.41 3.16 -22.84
CA ALA A 339 -17.49 3.74 -24.17
C ALA A 339 -16.35 4.74 -24.45
N GLN A 340 -16.01 5.58 -23.46
CA GLN A 340 -14.91 6.53 -23.57
C GLN A 340 -13.56 5.81 -23.65
N VAL A 341 -13.37 4.73 -22.89
CA VAL A 341 -12.15 3.91 -22.98
C VAL A 341 -12.03 3.27 -24.35
N GLN A 342 -13.11 2.73 -24.92
CA GLN A 342 -13.07 2.18 -26.29
C GLN A 342 -12.75 3.24 -27.35
N ALA A 343 -13.33 4.43 -27.23
CA ALA A 343 -13.01 5.56 -28.10
C ALA A 343 -11.52 5.95 -27.99
N TYR A 344 -10.98 5.93 -26.77
CA TYR A 344 -9.56 6.17 -26.54
C TYR A 344 -8.68 5.06 -27.13
N GLN A 345 -9.05 3.79 -26.94
CA GLN A 345 -8.35 2.63 -27.50
C GLN A 345 -8.23 2.70 -29.03
N ALA A 346 -9.27 3.18 -29.72
CA ALA A 346 -9.25 3.40 -31.16
C ALA A 346 -8.15 4.40 -31.61
N THR A 347 -7.73 5.32 -30.73
CA THR A 347 -6.64 6.26 -31.00
C THR A 347 -5.24 5.64 -30.90
N LEU A 348 -5.13 4.42 -30.36
CA LEU A 348 -3.84 3.77 -30.11
C LEU A 348 -3.36 2.85 -31.25
N HIS A 349 -4.02 2.91 -32.42
CA HIS A 349 -3.57 2.31 -33.68
C HIS A 349 -3.14 0.83 -33.60
N GLY A 350 -3.97 -0.01 -32.96
CA GLY A 350 -3.75 -1.47 -32.89
C GLY A 350 -2.82 -1.92 -31.76
N ARG A 351 -2.31 -0.99 -30.97
CA ARG A 351 -1.75 -1.27 -29.65
C ARG A 351 -2.65 -0.65 -28.61
N ASP A 352 -3.78 -1.29 -28.38
CA ASP A 352 -4.94 -0.69 -27.73
C ASP A 352 -5.25 -1.33 -26.38
N ALA A 353 -4.32 -2.09 -25.80
CA ALA A 353 -4.48 -2.69 -24.49
C ALA A 353 -4.55 -1.63 -23.38
N CYS A 354 -5.59 -1.73 -22.54
CA CYS A 354 -5.87 -0.81 -21.44
C CYS A 354 -6.25 -1.57 -20.16
N GLY A 355 -6.00 -0.93 -19.02
CA GLY A 355 -6.39 -1.40 -17.70
C GLY A 355 -5.48 -2.49 -17.11
N LYS A 356 -5.87 -2.96 -15.93
CA LYS A 356 -5.11 -3.95 -15.14
C LYS A 356 -4.88 -5.25 -15.89
N TYR A 357 -5.83 -5.61 -16.75
CA TYR A 357 -5.82 -6.86 -17.52
C TYR A 357 -5.39 -6.66 -18.98
N GLN A 358 -4.92 -5.47 -19.35
CA GLN A 358 -4.45 -5.14 -20.71
C GLN A 358 -5.48 -5.55 -21.80
N ILE A 359 -6.76 -5.25 -21.56
CA ILE A 359 -7.87 -5.66 -22.42
C ILE A 359 -7.82 -4.82 -23.70
N ILE A 360 -7.73 -5.46 -24.87
CA ILE A 360 -7.76 -4.79 -26.18
C ILE A 360 -9.17 -4.36 -26.59
N MET A 361 -9.32 -3.42 -27.52
CA MET A 361 -10.62 -2.81 -27.85
C MET A 361 -11.65 -3.84 -28.33
N GLY A 362 -11.21 -4.77 -29.17
CA GLY A 362 -12.08 -5.84 -29.70
C GLY A 362 -12.60 -6.76 -28.60
N THR A 363 -11.71 -7.16 -27.68
CA THR A 363 -12.08 -7.97 -26.51
C THR A 363 -13.02 -7.20 -25.60
N LEU A 364 -12.74 -5.92 -25.30
CA LEU A 364 -13.62 -5.11 -24.48
C LEU A 364 -15.02 -5.01 -25.12
N GLY A 365 -15.10 -4.66 -26.40
CA GLY A 365 -16.37 -4.51 -27.10
C GLY A 365 -17.22 -5.77 -27.17
N GLY A 366 -16.58 -6.93 -27.33
CA GLY A 366 -17.27 -8.22 -27.34
C GLY A 366 -17.80 -8.66 -25.99
N ASN A 367 -17.28 -8.13 -24.88
CA ASN A 367 -17.48 -8.70 -23.55
C ASN A 367 -18.15 -7.77 -22.52
N VAL A 368 -18.43 -6.50 -22.84
CA VAL A 368 -19.13 -5.57 -21.92
C VAL A 368 -20.52 -6.10 -21.54
N ALA A 369 -21.40 -6.31 -22.52
CA ALA A 369 -22.75 -6.80 -22.24
C ALA A 369 -22.77 -8.25 -21.69
N PRO A 370 -21.97 -9.20 -22.24
CA PRO A 370 -21.86 -10.55 -21.66
C PRO A 370 -21.36 -10.58 -20.20
N SER A 371 -20.54 -9.60 -19.79
CA SER A 371 -20.11 -9.45 -18.40
C SER A 371 -21.18 -8.84 -17.48
N GLY A 372 -22.34 -8.41 -18.02
CA GLY A 372 -23.41 -7.77 -17.26
C GLY A 372 -23.25 -6.27 -17.07
N LEU A 373 -22.34 -5.64 -17.82
CA LEU A 373 -22.07 -4.20 -17.76
C LEU A 373 -22.69 -3.46 -18.95
N THR A 374 -22.83 -2.14 -18.81
CA THR A 374 -23.26 -1.25 -19.90
C THR A 374 -22.12 -0.33 -20.34
N GLN A 375 -22.27 0.30 -21.50
CA GLN A 375 -21.28 1.21 -22.08
C GLN A 375 -21.06 2.49 -21.26
N GLU A 376 -22.05 2.86 -20.44
CA GLU A 376 -22.05 4.04 -19.59
C GLU A 376 -21.37 3.78 -18.23
N ARG A 377 -21.19 2.51 -17.83
CA ARG A 377 -20.47 2.16 -16.59
C ARG A 377 -19.04 2.70 -16.65
N LEU A 378 -18.55 3.27 -15.54
CA LEU A 378 -17.14 3.66 -15.44
C LEU A 378 -16.25 2.43 -15.56
N PHE A 379 -15.14 2.55 -16.30
CA PHE A 379 -14.10 1.52 -16.41
C PHE A 379 -13.18 1.51 -15.17
N ASP A 380 -13.80 1.58 -14.00
CA ASP A 380 -13.16 1.57 -12.70
C ASP A 380 -12.68 0.16 -12.31
N PRO A 381 -12.04 -0.03 -11.15
CA PRO A 381 -11.51 -1.33 -10.76
C PRO A 381 -12.53 -2.47 -10.72
N GLU A 382 -13.73 -2.19 -10.23
CA GLU A 382 -14.80 -3.18 -10.15
C GLU A 382 -15.24 -3.63 -11.54
N ALA A 383 -15.49 -2.67 -12.45
CA ALA A 383 -15.89 -2.98 -13.82
C ALA A 383 -14.79 -3.77 -14.56
N GLN A 384 -13.52 -3.40 -14.40
CA GLN A 384 -12.41 -4.15 -14.99
C GLN A 384 -12.29 -5.56 -14.43
N ASP A 385 -12.48 -5.74 -13.11
CA ASP A 385 -12.47 -7.05 -12.47
C ASP A 385 -13.63 -7.92 -12.92
N GLN A 386 -14.82 -7.35 -13.10
CA GLN A 386 -15.99 -8.05 -13.61
C GLN A 386 -15.79 -8.51 -15.06
N ILE A 387 -15.17 -7.67 -15.90
CA ILE A 387 -14.80 -8.07 -17.27
C ILE A 387 -13.71 -9.15 -17.24
N GLY A 388 -12.67 -8.98 -16.43
CA GLY A 388 -11.62 -9.97 -16.24
C GLY A 388 -12.16 -11.33 -15.77
N PHE A 389 -13.10 -11.31 -14.82
CA PHE A 389 -13.83 -12.48 -14.33
C PHE A 389 -14.57 -13.17 -15.47
N HIS A 390 -15.34 -12.42 -16.26
CA HIS A 390 -16.05 -12.97 -17.41
C HIS A 390 -15.10 -13.60 -18.44
N LEU A 391 -14.00 -12.92 -18.77
CA LEU A 391 -12.99 -13.42 -19.70
C LEU A 391 -12.39 -14.74 -19.18
N LEU A 392 -12.00 -14.80 -17.92
CA LEU A 392 -11.38 -15.98 -17.33
C LEU A 392 -12.36 -17.16 -17.21
N MET A 393 -13.52 -16.91 -16.59
CA MET A 393 -14.45 -17.94 -16.17
C MET A 393 -15.29 -18.46 -17.33
N THR A 394 -15.76 -17.56 -18.19
CA THR A 394 -16.64 -17.89 -19.30
C THR A 394 -15.86 -18.05 -20.60
N VAL A 395 -15.10 -17.03 -21.03
CA VAL A 395 -14.45 -17.04 -22.35
C VAL A 395 -13.29 -18.04 -22.42
N ARG A 396 -12.46 -18.12 -21.37
CA ARG A 396 -11.32 -19.05 -21.27
C ARG A 396 -11.64 -20.35 -20.54
N GLY A 397 -12.91 -20.57 -20.21
CA GLY A 397 -13.42 -21.85 -19.74
C GLY A 397 -13.03 -22.20 -18.31
N GLY A 398 -12.76 -21.21 -17.45
CA GLY A 398 -12.51 -21.44 -16.03
C GLY A 398 -13.64 -22.22 -15.34
N GLU A 399 -14.90 -21.94 -15.66
CA GLU A 399 -16.03 -22.71 -15.12
C GLU A 399 -16.00 -24.18 -15.55
N ALA A 400 -15.75 -24.42 -16.85
CA ALA A 400 -15.69 -25.77 -17.40
C ALA A 400 -14.51 -26.55 -16.80
N PHE A 401 -13.38 -25.89 -16.60
CA PHE A 401 -12.22 -26.45 -15.94
C PHE A 401 -12.50 -26.84 -14.48
N LEU A 402 -13.08 -25.94 -13.69
CA LEU A 402 -13.40 -26.22 -12.28
C LEU A 402 -14.40 -27.37 -12.12
N LYS A 403 -15.34 -27.52 -13.07
CA LYS A 403 -16.33 -28.61 -13.14
C LYS A 403 -15.80 -29.91 -13.77
N SER A 404 -14.60 -29.89 -14.34
CA SER A 404 -13.99 -31.06 -15.00
C SER A 404 -13.45 -32.07 -13.98
N ASP A 405 -12.88 -33.18 -14.48
CA ASP A 405 -12.11 -34.12 -13.67
C ASP A 405 -10.77 -33.54 -13.17
N ARG A 406 -10.41 -32.32 -13.62
CA ARG A 406 -9.18 -31.60 -13.28
C ARG A 406 -7.91 -32.43 -13.57
N SER A 407 -7.99 -33.34 -14.54
CA SER A 407 -6.85 -34.12 -15.03
C SER A 407 -5.74 -33.23 -15.58
N ASP A 408 -4.52 -33.76 -15.69
CA ASP A 408 -3.36 -33.04 -16.26
C ASP A 408 -3.67 -32.47 -17.67
N ALA A 409 -4.45 -33.20 -18.46
CA ALA A 409 -4.90 -32.74 -19.77
C ALA A 409 -5.84 -31.52 -19.70
N GLN A 410 -6.82 -31.53 -18.78
CA GLN A 410 -7.72 -30.37 -18.58
C GLN A 410 -6.97 -29.18 -18.00
N PHE A 411 -6.03 -29.44 -17.08
CA PHE A 411 -5.15 -28.42 -16.50
C PHE A 411 -4.35 -27.70 -17.58
N LYS A 412 -3.64 -28.45 -18.44
CA LYS A 412 -2.84 -27.87 -19.54
C LYS A 412 -3.71 -27.12 -20.55
N LYS A 413 -4.88 -27.67 -20.88
CA LYS A 413 -5.86 -27.02 -21.77
C LYS A 413 -6.31 -25.66 -21.21
N PHE A 414 -6.64 -25.61 -19.91
CA PHE A 414 -7.05 -24.36 -19.26
C PHE A 414 -5.88 -23.37 -19.19
N ALA A 415 -4.69 -23.82 -18.78
CA ALA A 415 -3.49 -22.98 -18.75
C ALA A 415 -3.17 -22.36 -20.12
N LEU A 416 -3.28 -23.14 -21.19
CA LEU A 416 -3.12 -22.64 -22.56
C LEU A 416 -4.19 -21.61 -22.93
N ALA A 417 -5.46 -21.85 -22.59
CA ALA A 417 -6.55 -20.90 -22.86
C ALA A 417 -6.29 -19.55 -22.17
N VAL A 418 -5.78 -19.56 -20.94
CA VAL A 418 -5.36 -18.36 -20.20
C VAL A 418 -4.17 -17.67 -20.88
N ALA A 419 -3.14 -18.42 -21.29
CA ALA A 419 -1.97 -17.86 -22.00
C ALA A 419 -2.31 -17.29 -23.40
N GLN A 420 -3.44 -17.69 -23.98
CA GLN A 420 -3.98 -17.12 -25.21
C GLN A 420 -4.78 -15.83 -24.99
N GLU A 421 -5.15 -15.48 -23.77
CA GLU A 421 -5.76 -14.18 -23.45
C GLU A 421 -4.69 -13.17 -23.01
N TRP A 422 -3.83 -13.57 -22.08
CA TRP A 422 -2.86 -12.68 -21.43
C TRP A 422 -1.43 -13.04 -21.83
N ALA A 423 -0.79 -12.15 -22.59
CA ALA A 423 0.51 -12.39 -23.21
C ALA A 423 1.64 -12.54 -22.19
N ALA A 424 1.49 -12.01 -20.97
CA ALA A 424 2.46 -12.15 -19.89
C ALA A 424 2.49 -13.57 -19.31
N MET A 425 1.47 -14.40 -19.56
CA MET A 425 1.38 -15.77 -19.06
C MET A 425 2.12 -16.76 -19.97
N PRO A 426 2.90 -17.70 -19.40
CA PRO A 426 3.68 -18.66 -20.17
C PRO A 426 2.85 -19.86 -20.64
N VAL A 427 3.23 -20.45 -21.78
CA VAL A 427 2.80 -21.80 -22.16
C VAL A 427 3.52 -22.84 -21.29
N LEU A 428 2.84 -23.95 -20.98
CA LEU A 428 3.36 -24.98 -20.07
C LEU A 428 4.04 -26.15 -20.79
N GLU A 429 4.00 -26.17 -22.12
CA GLU A 429 4.59 -27.21 -22.97
C GLU A 429 5.07 -26.61 -24.30
N ALA A 430 5.97 -27.34 -24.97
CA ALA A 430 6.43 -26.94 -26.30
C ALA A 430 5.28 -27.04 -27.31
N MET A 431 5.11 -25.99 -28.12
CA MET A 431 3.99 -25.92 -29.05
C MET A 431 4.23 -24.93 -30.19
N THR A 432 3.30 -24.87 -31.14
CA THR A 432 3.24 -23.80 -32.14
C THR A 432 2.34 -22.67 -31.62
N GLY A 433 2.92 -21.49 -31.40
CA GLY A 433 2.25 -20.28 -30.94
C GLY A 433 1.63 -19.45 -32.06
N HIS A 434 1.30 -18.20 -31.74
CA HIS A 434 0.74 -17.25 -32.69
C HIS A 434 1.65 -17.07 -33.91
N ARG A 435 1.06 -16.97 -35.11
CA ARG A 435 1.76 -16.86 -36.42
C ARG A 435 2.75 -18.00 -36.73
N GLY A 436 2.60 -19.18 -36.11
CA GLY A 436 3.39 -20.35 -36.44
C GLY A 436 4.76 -20.42 -35.76
N VAL A 437 5.02 -19.56 -34.77
CA VAL A 437 6.27 -19.54 -34.01
C VAL A 437 6.40 -20.81 -33.16
N GLN A 438 7.55 -21.47 -33.18
CA GLN A 438 7.81 -22.61 -32.29
C GLN A 438 8.19 -22.10 -30.90
N LEU A 439 7.47 -22.57 -29.88
CA LEU A 439 7.59 -22.15 -28.49
C LEU A 439 8.07 -23.29 -27.61
N GLN A 440 8.77 -22.95 -26.54
CA GLN A 440 9.12 -23.85 -25.45
C GLN A 440 8.27 -23.52 -24.20
N ARG A 441 8.25 -24.45 -23.24
CA ARG A 441 7.68 -24.19 -21.90
C ARG A 441 8.31 -22.93 -21.31
N GLY A 442 7.49 -22.02 -20.82
CA GLY A 442 7.92 -20.73 -20.28
C GLY A 442 7.83 -19.56 -21.25
N ASP A 443 7.65 -19.79 -22.56
CA ASP A 443 7.46 -18.72 -23.53
C ASP A 443 6.03 -18.17 -23.51
N SER A 444 5.83 -16.93 -23.96
CA SER A 444 4.46 -16.42 -24.23
C SER A 444 3.89 -17.08 -25.48
N TYR A 445 2.58 -17.34 -25.51
CA TYR A 445 1.88 -17.77 -26.72
C TYR A 445 2.05 -16.79 -27.89
N TYR A 446 2.31 -15.52 -27.58
CA TYR A 446 2.50 -14.43 -28.54
C TYR A 446 3.98 -14.06 -28.80
N SER A 447 4.93 -14.87 -28.35
CA SER A 447 6.37 -14.61 -28.57
C SER A 447 6.66 -14.39 -30.06
N GLY A 448 7.45 -13.35 -30.37
CA GLY A 448 7.72 -12.92 -31.75
C GLY A 448 6.65 -12.02 -32.36
N THR A 449 5.58 -11.67 -31.63
CA THR A 449 4.55 -10.71 -32.05
C THR A 449 4.60 -9.46 -31.17
N ALA A 450 4.80 -8.29 -31.79
CA ALA A 450 4.71 -6.99 -31.13
C ALA A 450 5.54 -6.82 -29.83
N GLY A 451 6.64 -7.56 -29.68
CA GLY A 451 7.49 -7.52 -28.48
C GLY A 451 6.96 -8.28 -27.27
N ASN A 452 5.86 -9.03 -27.41
CA ASN A 452 5.28 -9.82 -26.32
C ASN A 452 6.24 -10.91 -25.84
N LYS A 453 6.27 -11.09 -24.51
CA LYS A 453 7.04 -12.11 -23.80
C LYS A 453 6.33 -12.50 -22.51
N ALA A 454 6.60 -13.71 -22.01
CA ALA A 454 6.14 -14.10 -20.68
C ALA A 454 6.88 -13.27 -19.63
N LEU A 455 6.16 -12.85 -18.59
CA LEU A 455 6.71 -12.05 -17.48
C LEU A 455 6.73 -12.81 -16.16
N THR A 456 6.23 -14.05 -16.16
CA THR A 456 6.29 -15.00 -15.04
C THR A 456 6.83 -16.35 -15.52
N SER A 457 7.33 -17.15 -14.57
CA SER A 457 7.79 -18.51 -14.87
C SER A 457 6.63 -19.49 -15.02
N ALA A 458 6.85 -20.58 -15.75
CA ALA A 458 5.87 -21.66 -15.88
C ALA A 458 5.47 -22.24 -14.51
N ASP A 459 6.42 -22.39 -13.60
CA ASP A 459 6.18 -22.98 -12.28
C ASP A 459 5.35 -22.04 -11.39
N ALA A 460 5.61 -20.73 -11.43
CA ALA A 460 4.80 -19.74 -10.72
C ALA A 460 3.38 -19.68 -11.28
N PHE A 461 3.21 -19.80 -12.60
CA PHE A 461 1.90 -19.85 -13.23
C PHE A 461 1.12 -21.12 -12.87
N GLU A 462 1.77 -22.28 -12.88
CA GLU A 462 1.16 -23.53 -12.44
C GLU A 462 0.72 -23.47 -10.97
N ALA A 463 1.56 -22.91 -10.10
CA ALA A 463 1.23 -22.71 -8.70
C ALA A 463 0.00 -21.80 -8.53
N ALA A 464 -0.11 -20.72 -9.33
CA ALA A 464 -1.26 -19.83 -9.31
C ALA A 464 -2.56 -20.52 -9.76
N ILE A 465 -2.50 -21.35 -10.81
CA ILE A 465 -3.66 -22.15 -11.26
C ILE A 465 -4.05 -23.17 -10.17
N ARG A 466 -3.08 -23.85 -9.55
CA ARG A 466 -3.36 -24.81 -8.46
C ARG A 466 -3.98 -24.13 -7.24
N LYS A 467 -3.53 -22.93 -6.90
CA LYS A 467 -4.13 -22.11 -5.84
C LYS A 467 -5.59 -21.79 -6.20
N PHE A 468 -5.83 -21.29 -7.40
CA PHE A 468 -7.18 -21.05 -7.93
C PHE A 468 -8.09 -22.27 -7.80
N MET A 469 -7.60 -23.45 -8.19
CA MET A 469 -8.37 -24.70 -8.09
C MET A 469 -8.70 -25.11 -6.65
N ALA A 470 -7.82 -24.81 -5.70
CA ALA A 470 -8.00 -25.17 -4.30
C ALA A 470 -9.01 -24.25 -3.60
N GLU A 471 -9.14 -23.01 -4.09
CA GLU A 471 -9.97 -21.95 -3.51
C GLU A 471 -11.34 -21.80 -4.18
N ALA A 472 -11.59 -22.53 -5.27
CA ALA A 472 -12.82 -22.49 -6.07
C ALA A 472 -13.52 -23.86 -6.13
#